data_AF-A0A849UFL5-F1
#
_entry.id   AF-A0A849UFL5-F1
#
_cell.length_a   1.000
_cell.length_b   1.000
_cell.length_c   1.000
_cell.angle_alpha   90.00
_cell.angle_beta   90.00
_cell.angle_gamma   90.00
#
_symmetry.space_group_name_H-M   'P 1'
#
loop_
_entity.id
_entity.type
_entity.pdbx_description
1 polymer ?
#
loop_
_entity_poly.entity_id
_entity_poly.type
_entity_poly.pdbx_seq_one_letter_code
_entity_poly.pdbx_strand_id
1 'polypeptide(L)'
;MEILDTKPWWQYGHVWLIIAGPLLVVIAGFITLYLAVSRPDPVVDDDYYRKGIEINKTLDAERDGLAPALQARNHAATGIKPSQDKTNKP
;
A
#
# COMPACT_ATOMS: atom_id res chain seq x y z
N MET A 1 50.31 51.66 -13.42
CA MET A 1 48.87 51.99 -13.40
C MET A 1 48.15 50.69 -13.12
N GLU A 2 47.50 50.58 -11.97
CA GLU A 2 46.61 49.46 -11.65
C GLU A 2 45.42 49.54 -12.61
N ILE A 3 45.18 48.48 -13.38
CA ILE A 3 44.04 48.40 -14.27
C ILE A 3 42.89 47.86 -13.42
N LEU A 4 41.98 48.74 -13.00
CA LEU A 4 40.81 48.34 -12.23
C LEU A 4 39.89 47.49 -13.11
N ASP A 5 39.61 46.26 -12.68
CA ASP A 5 38.64 45.40 -13.34
C ASP A 5 37.25 46.04 -13.22
N THR A 6 36.74 46.52 -14.35
CA THR A 6 35.45 47.23 -14.50
C THR A 6 34.39 46.35 -15.16
N LYS A 7 34.69 45.06 -15.34
CA LYS A 7 33.80 44.15 -16.02
C LYS A 7 32.51 43.96 -15.21
N PRO A 8 31.32 44.03 -15.84
CA PRO A 8 30.08 43.80 -15.13
C PRO A 8 30.01 42.39 -14.53
N TRP A 9 29.45 42.27 -13.33
CA TRP A 9 29.41 41.02 -12.56
C TRP A 9 28.77 39.82 -13.30
N TRP A 10 27.80 40.08 -14.19
CA TRP A 10 27.09 39.04 -14.95
C TRP A 10 27.95 38.40 -16.05
N GLN A 11 29.12 38.97 -16.36
CA GLN A 11 30.05 38.41 -17.34
C GLN A 11 30.97 37.34 -16.74
N TYR A 12 30.99 37.16 -15.42
CA TYR A 12 31.77 36.09 -14.79
C TYR A 12 30.95 34.80 -14.72
N GLY A 13 31.46 33.73 -15.32
CA GLY A 13 30.77 32.43 -15.39
C GLY A 13 30.44 31.82 -14.02
N HIS A 14 31.24 32.07 -12.99
CA HIS A 14 30.99 31.55 -11.64
C HIS A 14 29.73 32.14 -11.00
N VAL A 15 29.33 33.37 -11.36
CA VAL A 15 28.10 33.96 -10.84
C VAL A 15 26.89 33.17 -11.33
N TRP A 16 26.92 32.69 -12.57
CA TRP A 16 25.87 31.84 -13.10
C TRP A 16 25.82 30.46 -12.41
N LEU A 17 26.94 29.91 -11.95
CA LEU A 17 26.93 28.66 -11.17
C LEU A 17 26.20 28.84 -9.83
N ILE A 18 26.38 29.99 -9.18
CA ILE A 18 25.71 30.31 -7.91
C ILE A 18 24.20 30.50 -8.14
N ILE A 19 23.82 31.20 -9.23
CA ILE A 19 22.40 31.44 -9.58
C ILE A 19 21.72 30.15 -10.05
N ALA A 20 22.45 29.27 -10.75
CA ALA A 20 21.90 28.04 -11.32
C ALA A 20 21.35 27.09 -10.25
N GLY A 21 21.99 27.00 -9.08
CA GLY A 21 21.54 26.14 -7.98
C GLY A 21 20.10 26.47 -7.52
N PRO A 22 19.85 27.68 -7.02
CA PRO A 22 18.50 28.12 -6.64
C PRO A 22 17.50 28.07 -7.80
N LEU A 23 17.91 28.48 -9.00
CA LEU A 23 17.03 28.46 -10.18
C LEU A 23 16.55 27.04 -10.51
N LEU A 24 17.44 26.05 -10.42
CA LEU A 24 17.13 24.65 -10.69
C LEU A 24 16.11 24.10 -9.69
N VAL A 25 16.22 24.44 -8.40
CA VAL A 25 15.26 24.03 -7.38
C VAL A 25 13.89 24.66 -7.61
N VAL A 26 13.82 25.93 -8.01
CA VAL A 26 12.56 26.60 -8.35
C VAL A 26 11.88 25.89 -9.53
N ILE A 27 12.62 25.59 -10.59
CA ILE A 27 12.11 24.83 -11.76
C ILE A 27 11.61 23.45 -11.33
N ALA A 28 12.38 22.72 -10.54
CA ALA A 28 11.99 21.41 -10.03
C ALA A 28 10.68 21.49 -9.21
N GLY A 29 10.53 22.50 -8.36
CA GLY A 29 9.30 22.73 -7.60
C GLY A 29 8.08 22.94 -8.48
N PHE A 30 8.21 23.71 -9.57
CA PHE A 30 7.12 23.88 -10.54
C PHE A 30 6.80 22.59 -11.30
N ILE A 31 7.80 21.77 -11.64
CA ILE A 31 7.57 20.45 -12.25
C ILE A 31 6.78 19.56 -11.29
N THR A 32 7.16 19.51 -10.01
CA THR A 32 6.44 18.74 -8.99
C THR A 32 5.02 19.25 -8.82
N LEU A 33 4.81 20.57 -8.75
CA LEU A 33 3.48 21.17 -8.68
C LEU A 33 2.63 20.78 -9.90
N TYR A 34 3.20 20.86 -11.10
CA TYR A 34 2.52 20.47 -12.33
C TYR A 34 2.10 19.00 -12.29
N LEU A 35 2.97 18.10 -11.84
CA LEU A 35 2.65 16.68 -11.70
C LEU A 35 1.51 16.46 -10.69
N ALA A 36 1.55 17.15 -9.55
CA ALA A 36 0.54 17.05 -8.50
C ALA A 36 -0.85 17.48 -8.99
N VAL A 37 -0.94 18.56 -9.77
CA VAL A 37 -2.22 19.07 -10.29
C VAL A 37 -2.70 18.26 -11.49
N SER A 38 -1.78 17.78 -12.35
CA SER A 38 -2.15 17.10 -13.60
C SER A 38 -2.55 15.64 -13.40
N ARG A 39 -2.10 15.00 -12.32
CA ARG A 39 -2.41 13.60 -12.02
C ARG A 39 -2.88 13.49 -10.57
N PRO A 40 -4.11 13.91 -10.27
CA PRO A 40 -4.70 13.64 -8.96
C PRO A 40 -4.74 12.14 -8.75
N ASP A 41 -4.12 11.67 -7.67
CA ASP A 41 -4.28 10.29 -7.21
C ASP A 41 -5.76 10.12 -6.84
N PRO A 42 -6.52 9.22 -7.51
CA PRO A 42 -7.91 9.01 -7.19
C PRO A 42 -8.03 8.68 -5.70
N VAL A 43 -8.69 9.58 -4.96
CA VAL A 43 -9.01 9.33 -3.55
C VAL A 43 -9.83 8.05 -3.48
N VAL A 44 -9.47 7.19 -2.53
CA VAL A 44 -10.16 5.94 -2.23
C VAL A 44 -11.68 6.19 -2.27
N ASP A 45 -12.38 5.55 -3.21
CA ASP A 45 -13.84 5.69 -3.34
C ASP A 45 -14.49 5.44 -1.98
N ASP A 46 -15.56 6.18 -1.66
CA ASP A 46 -16.33 5.99 -0.42
C ASP A 46 -16.77 4.53 -0.24
N ASP A 47 -16.98 3.83 -1.36
CA ASP A 47 -17.36 2.42 -1.40
C ASP A 47 -16.21 1.46 -1.10
N TYR A 48 -14.95 1.89 -1.03
CA TYR A 48 -13.83 1.00 -0.66
C TYR A 48 -14.00 0.44 0.75
N TYR A 49 -14.48 1.28 1.68
CA TYR A 49 -14.75 0.85 3.05
C TYR A 49 -15.96 -0.10 3.10
N ARG A 50 -17.02 0.23 2.34
CA ARG A 50 -18.19 -0.64 2.17
C ARG A 50 -17.82 -2.01 1.61
N LYS A 51 -16.99 -2.03 0.58
CA LYS A 51 -16.49 -3.25 -0.08
C LYS A 51 -15.65 -4.11 0.87
N GLY A 52 -14.82 -3.49 1.71
CA GLY A 52 -14.06 -4.21 2.75
C GLY A 52 -14.95 -4.85 3.83
N ILE A 53 -16.04 -4.17 4.23
CA ILE A 53 -17.02 -4.70 5.18
C ILE A 53 -17.84 -5.83 4.56
N GLU A 54 -18.29 -5.68 3.31
CA GLU A 54 -19.07 -6.68 2.61
C GLU A 54 -18.29 -7.97 2.35
N ILE A 55 -16.99 -7.87 2.00
CA ILE A 55 -16.12 -9.04 1.84
C ILE A 55 -16.03 -9.85 3.14
N ASN A 56 -15.85 -9.19 4.29
CA ASN A 56 -15.86 -9.89 5.59
C ASN A 56 -17.19 -10.59 5.85
N LYS A 57 -18.30 -9.96 5.48
CA LYS A 57 -19.64 -10.52 5.68
C LYS A 57 -19.89 -11.77 4.81
N THR A 58 -19.38 -11.77 3.58
CA THR A 58 -19.45 -12.95 2.70
C THR A 58 -18.53 -14.07 3.17
N LEU A 59 -17.32 -13.75 3.65
CA LEU A 59 -16.39 -14.75 4.18
C LEU A 59 -16.91 -15.40 5.46
N ASP A 60 -17.51 -14.64 6.38
CA ASP A 60 -18.11 -15.21 7.59
C ASP A 60 -19.30 -16.11 7.25
N ALA A 61 -20.16 -15.71 6.31
CA ALA A 61 -21.28 -16.54 5.86
C ALA A 61 -20.82 -17.86 5.22
N GLU A 62 -19.76 -17.83 4.41
CA GLU A 62 -19.14 -19.03 3.83
C GLU A 62 -18.49 -19.90 4.90
N ARG A 63 -17.77 -19.30 5.87
CA ARG A 63 -17.16 -20.01 6.99
C ARG A 63 -18.21 -20.69 7.87
N ASP A 64 -19.34 -20.04 8.12
CA ASP A 64 -20.44 -20.60 8.91
C ASP A 64 -21.12 -21.77 8.17
N GLY A 65 -21.28 -21.68 6.86
CA GLY A 65 -21.78 -22.79 6.03
C GLY A 65 -20.83 -23.99 5.96
N LEU A 66 -19.52 -23.75 6.05
CA LEU A 66 -18.49 -24.78 6.07
C LEU A 66 -18.20 -25.31 7.48
N ALA A 67 -18.66 -24.64 8.54
CA ALA A 67 -18.38 -25.05 9.92
C ALA A 67 -18.84 -26.49 10.24
N PRO A 68 -20.04 -26.97 9.82
CA PRO A 68 -20.44 -28.36 10.01
C PRO A 68 -19.55 -29.35 9.24
N ALA A 69 -19.14 -29.00 8.02
CA ALA A 69 -18.29 -29.84 7.19
C ALA A 69 -16.85 -29.94 7.75
N LEU A 70 -16.32 -28.82 8.25
CA LEU A 70 -15.03 -28.77 8.94
C LEU A 70 -15.08 -29.58 10.24
N GLN A 71 -16.14 -29.45 11.03
CA GLN A 71 -16.34 -30.20 12.26
C GLN A 71 -16.51 -31.70 12.01
N ALA A 72 -17.25 -32.10 10.97
CA ALA A 72 -17.40 -33.50 10.57
C ALA A 72 -16.07 -34.12 10.10
N ARG A 73 -15.28 -33.38 9.29
CA ARG A 73 -13.94 -33.83 8.87
C ARG A 73 -13.01 -34.00 10.07
N ASN A 74 -13.03 -33.05 11.02
CA ASN A 74 -12.24 -33.13 12.24
C ASN A 74 -12.66 -34.32 13.12
N HIS A 75 -13.97 -34.59 13.24
CA HIS A 75 -14.48 -35.72 14.00
C HIS A 75 -14.10 -37.08 13.37
N ALA A 76 -14.17 -37.19 12.04
CA ALA A 76 -13.70 -38.38 11.31
C ALA A 76 -12.19 -38.61 11.45
N ALA A 77 -11.40 -37.54 11.52
CA ALA A 77 -9.96 -37.61 11.75
C ALA A 77 -9.60 -38.05 13.19
N THR A 78 -10.47 -37.82 14.18
CA THR A 78 -10.22 -38.21 15.58
C THR A 78 -10.45 -39.69 15.92
N GLY A 79 -10.92 -40.51 14.97
CA GLY A 79 -10.72 -41.97 14.99
C GLY A 79 -11.08 -42.73 16.29
N ILE A 80 -12.09 -42.34 17.05
CA ILE A 80 -12.57 -43.17 18.17
C ILE A 80 -13.50 -44.27 17.63
N LYS A 81 -12.95 -45.48 17.50
CA LYS A 81 -13.78 -46.68 17.27
C LYS A 81 -14.53 -46.99 18.56
N PRO A 82 -15.87 -47.18 18.55
CA PRO A 82 -16.57 -47.70 19.71
C PRO A 82 -15.95 -49.05 20.08
N SER A 83 -15.46 -49.17 21.33
CA SER A 83 -14.98 -50.45 21.84
C SER A 83 -16.12 -51.45 21.75
N GLN A 84 -15.95 -52.49 20.93
CA GLN A 84 -16.87 -53.60 20.83
C GLN A 84 -16.84 -54.36 22.15
N ASP A 85 -17.74 -54.01 23.06
CA ASP A 85 -17.94 -54.75 24.29
C ASP A 85 -18.58 -56.09 23.94
N LYS A 86 -17.74 -57.10 23.71
CA LYS A 86 -18.17 -58.47 23.49
C LYS A 86 -18.58 -59.04 24.84
N THR A 87 -19.86 -58.88 25.17
CA THR A 87 -20.52 -59.57 26.27
C THR A 87 -20.41 -61.09 26.04
N ASN A 88 -19.45 -61.74 26.70
CA ASN A 88 -19.39 -63.19 26.75
C ASN A 88 -20.23 -63.67 27.94
N LYS A 89 -21.27 -64.46 27.66
CA LYS A 89 -22.13 -65.18 28.61
C LYS A 89 -22.44 -66.54 27.95
N PRO A 90 -22.46 -67.68 28.67
CA PRO A 90 -23.34 -67.97 29.81
C PRO A 90 -22.79 -67.70 31.22
#